data_AF-A0A970I4X1-F1
#
_entry.id   AF-A0A970I4X1-F1
#
_cell.length_a   1.000
_cell.length_b   1.000
_cell.length_c   1.000
_cell.angle_alpha   90.00
_cell.angle_beta   90.00
_cell.angle_gamma   90.00
#
_symmetry.space_group_name_H-M   'P 1'
#
loop_
_entity.id
_entity.type
_entity.pdbx_description
1 polymer ?
#
loop_
_entity_poly.entity_id
_entity_poly.type
_entity_poly.pdbx_seq_one_letter_code
_entity_poly.pdbx_strand_id
1 'polypeptide(L)' 'MELVEIQKLYGKADKVTENEKDIIYIYYSTFNKTVFVFSKKEGKLKTKWKENWYFIYGNEVNN' A
#
# COMPACT_ATOMS: atom_id res chain seq x y z
N MET A 1 2.93 -2.71 14.78
CA MET A 1 1.74 -2.94 13.93
C MET A 1 1.91 -4.28 13.26
N GLU A 2 1.08 -5.22 13.66
CA GLU A 2 1.04 -6.59 13.17
C GLU A 2 0.20 -6.68 11.88
N LEU A 3 0.44 -7.72 11.08
CA LEU A 3 -0.32 -7.94 9.83
C LEU A 3 -1.83 -8.01 10.07
N VAL A 4 -2.25 -8.62 11.18
CA VAL A 4 -3.68 -8.74 11.56
C VAL A 4 -4.33 -7.37 11.78
N GLU A 5 -3.61 -6.40 12.31
CA GLU A 5 -4.12 -5.04 12.51
C GLU A 5 -4.31 -4.33 11.17
N ILE A 6 -3.39 -4.53 10.22
CA ILE A 6 -3.52 -3.99 8.87
C ILE A 6 -4.71 -4.61 8.14
N GLN A 7 -4.90 -5.93 8.26
CA GLN A 7 -6.04 -6.60 7.63
C GLN A 7 -7.39 -6.16 8.21
N LYS A 8 -7.45 -5.80 9.50
CA LYS A 8 -8.66 -5.20 10.08
C LYS A 8 -8.95 -3.80 9.52
N LEU A 9 -7.92 -3.03 9.18
CA LEU A 9 -8.04 -1.65 8.71
C LEU A 9 -8.25 -1.54 7.19
N TYR A 10 -7.56 -2.37 6.41
CA TYR A 10 -7.53 -2.30 4.94
C TYR A 10 -8.21 -3.50 4.27
N GLY A 11 -8.62 -4.51 5.03
CA GLY A 11 -9.16 -5.75 4.49
C GLY A 11 -8.09 -6.66 3.88
N LYS A 12 -8.45 -7.35 2.81
CA LYS A 12 -7.53 -8.21 2.07
C LYS A 12 -6.68 -7.37 1.12
N ALA A 13 -5.38 -7.63 1.06
CA ALA A 13 -4.51 -6.98 0.09
C ALA A 13 -4.90 -7.35 -1.34
N ASP A 14 -4.87 -6.37 -2.25
CA ASP A 14 -5.11 -6.57 -3.68
C ASP A 14 -3.97 -7.36 -4.33
N LYS A 15 -2.73 -7.11 -3.87
CA LYS A 15 -1.55 -7.86 -4.29
C LYS A 15 -0.63 -8.14 -3.13
N VAL A 16 -0.12 -9.37 -3.08
CA VAL A 16 0.94 -9.79 -2.19
C VAL A 16 2.11 -10.24 -3.06
N THR A 17 3.29 -9.71 -2.81
CA THR A 17 4.54 -10.13 -3.45
C THR A 17 5.61 -10.28 -2.39
N GLU A 18 6.66 -11.03 -2.67
CA GLU A 18 7.71 -11.28 -1.71
C GLU A 18 9.08 -11.30 -2.38
N ASN A 19 10.11 -11.05 -1.57
CA ASN A 19 11.49 -11.31 -1.91
C ASN A 19 12.13 -12.19 -0.83
N GLU A 20 13.46 -12.37 -0.87
CA GLU A 20 14.18 -13.22 0.08
C GLU A 20 14.00 -12.79 1.55
N LYS A 21 13.83 -11.48 1.80
CA LYS A 21 13.82 -10.91 3.16
C LYS A 21 12.45 -10.43 3.61
N ASP A 22 11.62 -10.02 2.66
CA ASP A 22 10.43 -9.23 2.93
C ASP A 22 9.18 -9.76 2.21
N ILE A 23 8.02 -9.55 2.81
CA ILE A 23 6.68 -9.73 2.21
C ILE A 23 6.05 -8.35 2.05
N ILE A 24 5.55 -8.06 0.87
CA ILE A 24 5.04 -6.76 0.47
C ILE A 24 3.55 -6.90 0.15
N TYR A 25 2.72 -6.17 0.88
CA TYR A 25 1.27 -6.11 0.70
C TYR A 25 0.91 -4.77 0.07
N ILE A 26 0.14 -4.81 -1.02
CA ILE A 26 -0.27 -3.64 -1.79
C ILE A 26 -1.79 -3.57 -1.75
N TYR A 27 -2.29 -2.39 -1.39
CA TYR A 27 -3.70 -2.06 -1.32
C TYR A 27 -3.97 -0.88 -2.25
N TYR A 28 -4.95 -1.01 -3.11
CA TYR A 28 -5.42 0.04 -3.99
C TYR A 28 -6.74 0.60 -3.47
N SER A 29 -6.90 1.91 -3.55
CA SER A 29 -8.17 2.58 -3.45
C SER A 29 -8.38 3.45 -4.67
N THR A 30 -9.56 4.05 -4.80
CA THR A 30 -9.92 4.92 -5.92
C THR A 30 -8.87 5.98 -6.24
N PHE A 31 -8.16 6.47 -5.22
CA PHE A 31 -7.22 7.58 -5.38
C PHE A 31 -5.80 7.23 -4.97
N ASN A 32 -5.57 6.13 -4.26
CA ASN A 32 -4.28 5.91 -3.62
C ASN A 32 -3.84 4.46 -3.73
N LYS A 33 -2.52 4.26 -3.75
CA LYS A 33 -1.87 2.97 -3.53
C LYS A 33 -1.16 3.01 -2.18
N THR A 34 -1.46 2.06 -1.30
CA THR A 34 -0.78 1.90 -0.01
C THR A 34 0.01 0.60 -0.02
N VAL A 35 1.28 0.67 0.38
CA VAL A 35 2.21 -0.47 0.39
C VAL A 35 2.74 -0.67 1.81
N PHE A 36 2.67 -1.91 2.29
CA PHE A 36 3.22 -2.34 3.56
C PHE A 36 4.27 -3.42 3.33
N VAL A 37 5.45 -3.26 3.93
CA VAL A 37 6.58 -4.20 3.79
C VAL A 37 6.86 -4.82 5.15
N PHE A 38 6.77 -6.14 5.25
CA PHE A 38 7.03 -6.93 6.46
C PHE A 38 8.31 -7.73 6.33
N SER A 39 9.11 -7.78 7.40
CA SER A 39 10.25 -8.69 7.52
C SER A 39 9.75 -10.12 7.64
N LYS A 40 10.23 -11.04 6.78
CA LYS A 40 9.94 -12.48 6.92
C LYS A 40 10.51 -13.05 8.21
N LYS A 41 11.72 -12.61 8.57
CA LYS A 41 12.44 -13.13 9.73
C LYS A 41 11.78 -12.74 11.05
N GLU A 42 11.29 -11.51 11.13
CA GLU A 42 10.78 -10.94 12.38
C GLU A 42 9.26 -10.90 12.44
N GLY A 43 8.57 -11.07 11.31
CA GLY A 43 7.12 -10.92 11.20
C GLY A 43 6.61 -9.49 11.37
N LYS A 44 7.50 -8.51 11.48
CA LYS A 44 7.18 -7.12 11.82
C LYS A 44 7.18 -6.21 10.60
N LEU A 45 6.35 -5.17 10.65
CA LEU A 45 6.31 -4.11 9.65
C LEU A 45 7.64 -3.33 9.64
N LYS A 46 8.32 -3.32 8.49
CA LYS A 46 9.54 -2.53 8.25
C LYS A 46 9.23 -1.14 7.69
N THR A 47 8.26 -1.05 6.77
CA THR A 47 7.98 0.19 6.05
C THR A 47 6.53 0.27 5.60
N LYS A 48 6.00 1.50 5.62
CA LYS A 48 4.72 1.87 5.03
C LYS A 48 4.95 3.01 4.05
N TRP A 49 4.40 2.89 2.85
CA TRP A 49 4.40 3.96 1.87
C TRP A 49 3.00 4.13 1.28
N LYS A 50 2.65 5.36 0.91
CA LYS A 50 1.37 5.69 0.29
C LYS A 50 1.61 6.67 -0.85
N GLU A 51 1.08 6.33 -2.01
CA GLU A 51 1.07 7.17 -3.21
C GLU A 51 -0.35 7.60 -3.48
N ASN A 52 -0.56 8.90 -3.67
CA ASN A 52 -1.85 9.44 -4.09
C ASN A 52 -1.76 9.75 -5.59
N TRP A 53 -2.70 9.24 -6.36
CA TRP A 53 -2.88 9.54 -7.77
C TRP A 53 -3.97 10.60 -7.88
N TYR A 54 -3.59 11.86 -7.72
CA TYR A 54 -4.48 12.95 -8.10
C TYR A 54 -4.50 13.00 -9.62
N PHE A 55 -5.60 12.54 -10.22
CA PHE A 55 -5.92 12.91 -11.59
C PHE A 55 -6.24 14.41 -11.57
N ILE A 56 -5.40 15.24 -12.19
CA ILE A 56 -5.77 16.62 -12.52
C ILE A 56 -6.74 16.53 -13.71
N TYR A 57 -7.98 16.09 -13.46
CA TYR A 57 -9.08 16.35 -14.40
C TYR A 57 -9.60 17.75 -14.08
N GLY A 58 -9.10 18.76 -14.80
CA GLY A 58 -9.64 20.11 -14.71
C GLY A 58 -8.65 21.26 -14.87
N ASN A 59 -7.68 21.16 -15.78
CA ASN A 59 -7.09 22.36 -16.35
C ASN A 59 -7.35 22.36 -17.86
N GLU A 60 -8.63 22.48 -18.22
CA GLU A 60 -8.95 23.30 -19.40
C GLU A 60 -8.51 24.71 -19.04
N VAL A 61 -7.27 25.04 -19.43
CA VAL A 61 -6.79 26.41 -19.49
C VAL A 61 -7.63 27.06 -20.59
N ASN A 62 -8.77 27.64 -20.22
CA ASN A 62 -9.51 28.53 -21.10
C ASN A 62 -8.65 29.78 -21.32
N ASN A 63 -8.14 29.85 -22.56
CA ASN A 63 -7.69 31.00 -23.36
C ASN A 63 -7.47 32.35 -22.65
#